data_AF-A0A9J6FAE5-F1
#
_entry.id   AF-A0A9J6FAE5-F1
#
_cell.length_a   1.000
_cell.length_b   1.000
_cell.length_c   1.000
_cell.angle_alpha   90.00
_cell.angle_beta   90.00
_cell.angle_gamma   90.00
#
_symmetry.space_group_name_H-M   'P 1'
#
loop_
_entity.id
_entity.type
_entity.pdbx_description
1 polymer ?
#
loop_
_entity_poly.entity_id
_entity_poly.type
_entity_poly.pdbx_seq_one_letter_code
_entity_poly.pdbx_strand_id
1 'polypeptide(L)'
;MPRKQSHCFVPGCTTGYKSCKKKLSLFGVPKDPSVLAQWRRAIPRADKQLQETSAVCELHFDERYISRHFEHTVNGGAVLIDRARPMLLPGAVPTQFPNLPKYLSKQLPPSRKRPARSAPAAPPSKKSAKDGDPPESVESEEPSCSFSIENLALPSAAWGKHTLSVSPLTVAYSVSHCGK
;
A
#
# COMPACT_ATOMS: atom_id res chain seq x y z
N MET A 1 2.45 -20.17 13.07
CA MET A 1 3.25 -18.95 12.81
C MET A 1 4.24 -18.78 13.94
N PRO A 2 5.56 -18.71 13.67
CA PRO A 2 6.55 -18.50 14.73
C PRO A 2 6.32 -17.16 15.43
N ARG A 3 6.58 -17.09 16.74
CA ARG A 3 6.42 -15.86 17.51
C ARG A 3 7.45 -14.82 17.03
N LYS A 4 6.98 -13.61 16.74
CA LYS A 4 7.85 -12.48 16.41
C LYS A 4 8.61 -12.00 17.65
N GLN A 5 9.84 -11.56 17.45
CA GLN A 5 10.67 -10.95 18.48
C GLN A 5 10.01 -9.66 18.97
N SER A 6 10.05 -9.44 20.29
CA SER A 6 9.50 -8.24 20.94
C SER A 6 10.52 -7.12 21.11
N HIS A 7 11.76 -7.33 20.65
CA HIS A 7 12.84 -6.35 20.69
C HIS A 7 13.27 -5.97 19.28
N CYS A 8 13.77 -4.74 19.13
CA CYS A 8 14.25 -4.26 17.84
C CYS A 8 15.56 -4.96 17.45
N PHE A 9 15.66 -5.35 16.18
CA PHE A 9 16.83 -6.05 15.63
C PHE A 9 18.03 -5.12 15.37
N VAL A 10 17.79 -3.81 15.19
CA VAL A 10 18.83 -2.83 14.87
C VAL A 10 19.85 -2.71 16.01
N PRO A 11 21.16 -2.72 15.72
CA PRO A 11 22.21 -2.59 16.74
C PRO A 11 22.08 -1.29 17.54
N GLY A 12 22.39 -1.37 18.83
CA GLY A 12 22.29 -0.22 19.74
C GLY A 12 20.85 0.25 20.04
N CYS A 13 19.81 -0.32 19.43
CA CYS A 13 18.43 0.02 19.74
C CYS A 13 17.95 -0.70 21.01
N THR A 14 17.43 0.07 21.97
CA THR A 14 16.91 -0.46 23.24
C THR A 14 15.40 -0.73 23.20
N THR A 15 14.74 -0.50 22.06
CA THR A 15 13.29 -0.70 21.92
C THR A 15 12.90 -2.16 22.17
N GLY A 16 11.93 -2.37 23.07
CA GLY A 16 11.43 -3.69 23.44
C GLY A 16 12.21 -4.38 24.56
N TYR A 17 13.35 -3.83 24.99
CA TYR A 17 13.98 -4.23 26.24
C TYR A 17 13.24 -3.62 27.43
N LYS A 18 13.32 -4.29 28.59
CA LYS A 18 12.69 -3.82 29.84
C LYS A 18 13.15 -2.41 30.26
N SER A 19 14.35 -1.99 29.84
CA SER A 19 14.91 -0.67 30.11
C SER A 19 14.24 0.46 29.33
N CYS A 20 13.61 0.18 28.19
CA CYS A 20 12.95 1.20 27.39
C CYS A 20 11.50 1.39 27.84
N LYS A 21 11.19 2.56 28.38
CA LYS A 21 9.82 2.93 28.83
C LYS A 21 8.90 3.30 27.67
N LYS A 22 9.45 3.70 26.52
CA LYS A 22 8.67 4.13 25.35
C LYS A 22 8.08 2.92 24.64
N LYS A 23 6.75 2.94 24.44
CA LYS A 23 6.04 1.94 23.64
C LYS A 23 6.07 2.38 22.18
N LEU A 24 7.00 1.84 21.43
CA LEU A 24 7.15 2.10 20.01
C LEU A 24 6.61 0.93 19.19
N SER A 25 6.11 1.23 18.00
CA SER A 25 5.62 0.22 17.08
C SER A 25 6.77 -0.62 16.53
N LEU A 26 6.61 -1.94 16.54
CA LEU A 26 7.55 -2.90 15.97
C LEU A 26 6.95 -3.49 14.69
N PHE A 27 7.68 -3.33 13.59
CA PHE A 27 7.32 -3.86 12.29
C PHE A 27 8.05 -5.17 12.03
N GLY A 28 7.32 -6.19 11.63
CA GLY A 28 7.91 -7.46 11.22
C GLY A 28 8.62 -7.32 9.87
N VAL A 29 9.57 -8.21 9.62
CA VAL A 29 10.29 -8.24 8.33
C VAL A 29 9.31 -8.51 7.18
N PRO A 30 9.50 -7.85 6.02
CA PRO A 30 8.70 -8.11 4.81
C PRO A 30 8.81 -9.58 4.39
N LYS A 31 7.73 -10.14 3.83
CA LYS A 31 7.73 -11.49 3.28
C LYS A 31 8.45 -11.56 1.92
N ASP A 32 8.48 -10.45 1.19
CA ASP A 32 9.10 -10.38 -0.12
C ASP A 32 10.63 -10.45 0.00
N PRO A 33 11.29 -11.44 -0.64
CA PRO A 33 12.72 -11.67 -0.47
C PRO A 33 13.57 -10.50 -0.96
N SER A 34 13.12 -9.76 -1.98
CA SER A 34 13.80 -8.58 -2.51
C SER A 34 13.84 -7.44 -1.48
N VAL A 35 12.70 -7.14 -0.85
CA VAL A 35 12.61 -6.10 0.18
C VAL A 35 13.36 -6.52 1.44
N LEU A 36 13.28 -7.80 1.80
CA LEU A 36 14.05 -8.38 2.90
C LEU A 36 15.57 -8.25 2.67
N ALA A 37 16.04 -8.48 1.44
CA ALA A 37 17.44 -8.26 1.08
C ALA A 37 17.85 -6.78 1.17
N GLN A 38 16.95 -5.85 0.81
CA GLN A 38 17.20 -4.41 1.03
C GLN A 38 17.34 -4.09 2.51
N TRP A 39 16.49 -4.64 3.38
CA TRP A 39 16.59 -4.46 4.82
C TRP A 39 17.90 -5.03 5.39
N ARG A 40 18.31 -6.23 4.94
CA ARG A 40 19.59 -6.85 5.32
C ARG A 40 20.79 -5.97 4.97
N ARG A 41 20.77 -5.33 3.80
CA ARG A 41 21.84 -4.40 3.36
C ARG A 41 21.80 -3.07 4.10
N ALA A 42 20.61 -2.59 4.45
CA ALA A 42 20.43 -1.29 5.07
C ALA A 42 20.78 -1.28 6.56
N ILE A 43 20.50 -2.37 7.28
CA ILE A 43 20.81 -2.49 8.71
C ILE A 43 22.31 -2.82 8.86
N PRO A 44 23.11 -1.93 9.48
CA PRO A 44 24.55 -2.11 9.59
C PRO A 44 24.91 -3.09 10.72
N ARG A 45 24.64 -4.39 10.51
CA ARG A 45 24.93 -5.45 11.49
C ARG A 45 25.69 -6.60 10.85
N ALA A 46 26.88 -6.90 11.38
CA ALA A 46 27.71 -8.02 10.93
C ALA A 46 27.45 -9.33 11.71
N ASP A 47 27.13 -9.21 13.01
CA ASP A 47 27.10 -10.39 13.91
C ASP A 47 25.96 -11.36 13.61
N LYS A 48 24.82 -10.86 13.12
CA LYS A 48 23.58 -11.63 12.96
C LYS A 48 22.83 -11.18 11.72
N GLN A 49 22.29 -12.15 10.98
CA GLN A 49 21.43 -11.90 9.83
C GLN A 49 19.97 -11.68 10.24
N LEU A 50 19.28 -10.80 9.53
CA LEU A 50 17.86 -10.54 9.71
C LEU A 50 17.02 -11.78 9.37
N GLN A 51 16.26 -12.27 10.36
CA GLN A 51 15.39 -13.44 10.27
C GLN A 51 13.93 -13.03 10.09
N GLU A 52 13.06 -13.94 9.63
CA GLU A 52 11.62 -13.68 9.46
C GLU A 52 10.89 -13.38 10.78
N THR A 53 11.43 -13.87 11.91
CA THR A 53 10.89 -13.62 13.25
C THR A 53 11.36 -12.29 13.83
N SER A 54 12.36 -11.65 13.23
CA SER A 54 12.89 -10.37 13.70
C SER A 54 11.89 -9.23 13.50
N ALA A 55 12.10 -8.12 14.22
CA ALA A 55 11.30 -6.91 14.09
C ALA A 55 12.18 -5.67 14.17
N VAL A 56 11.76 -4.59 13.52
CA VAL A 56 12.43 -3.28 13.52
C VAL A 56 11.44 -2.22 13.98
N CYS A 57 11.84 -1.33 14.88
CA CYS A 57 10.93 -0.31 15.41
C CYS A 57 10.80 0.91 14.49
N GLU A 58 9.76 1.70 14.73
CA GLU A 58 9.43 2.90 13.94
C GLU A 58 10.53 3.97 13.89
N LEU A 59 11.42 4.05 14.89
CA LEU A 59 12.53 5.00 14.90
C LEU A 59 13.54 4.82 13.75
N HIS A 60 13.48 3.69 13.07
CA HIS A 60 14.40 3.38 11.98
C HIS A 60 13.84 3.69 10.59
N PHE A 61 12.56 4.02 10.50
CA PHE A 61 11.89 4.36 9.26
C PHE A 61 11.60 5.85 9.19
N ASP A 62 11.58 6.39 7.97
CA ASP A 62 11.05 7.73 7.75
C ASP A 62 9.54 7.71 7.97
N GLU A 63 9.04 8.70 8.70
CA GLU A 63 7.62 8.86 9.06
C GLU A 63 6.70 8.80 7.84
N ARG A 64 7.17 9.25 6.67
CA ARG A 64 6.42 9.18 5.40
C ARG A 64 6.05 7.76 4.98
N TYR A 65 6.81 6.76 5.42
CA TYR A 65 6.54 5.36 5.14
C TYR A 65 5.71 4.68 6.22
N ILE A 66 5.29 5.40 7.26
CA ILE A 66 4.50 4.85 8.37
C ILE A 66 3.05 5.33 8.24
N SER A 67 2.16 4.41 7.88
CA SER A 67 0.71 4.65 7.87
C SER A 67 0.12 4.40 9.27
N ARG A 68 -0.30 5.48 9.94
CA ARG A 68 -1.05 5.44 11.22
C ARG A 68 -2.55 5.61 11.07
N HIS A 69 -3.02 6.00 9.89
CA HIS A 69 -4.44 6.22 9.61
C HIS A 69 -4.88 5.42 8.37
N PHE A 70 -6.13 5.01 8.33
CA PHE A 70 -6.84 4.60 7.14
C PHE A 70 -7.48 5.82 6.49
N GLU A 71 -7.28 5.98 5.19
CA GLU A 71 -7.95 7.01 4.40
C GLU A 71 -9.18 6.39 3.74
N HIS A 72 -10.36 6.88 4.09
CA HIS A 72 -11.63 6.44 3.52
C HIS A 72 -12.35 7.64 2.92
N THR A 73 -12.81 7.52 1.67
CA THR A 73 -13.66 8.56 1.08
C THR A 73 -15.13 8.25 1.39
N VAL A 74 -15.78 9.10 2.18
CA VAL A 74 -17.22 9.00 2.50
C VAL A 74 -17.90 10.25 1.95
N ASN A 75 -18.88 10.07 1.06
CA ASN A 75 -19.64 11.16 0.43
C ASN A 75 -18.76 12.23 -0.26
N GLY A 76 -17.64 11.82 -0.85
CA GLY A 76 -16.69 12.73 -1.51
C GLY A 76 -15.72 13.46 -0.58
N GLY A 77 -15.82 13.26 0.74
CA GLY A 77 -14.87 13.76 1.73
C GLY A 77 -13.90 12.66 2.19
N ALA A 78 -12.60 12.96 2.23
CA ALA A 78 -11.60 12.08 2.81
C ALA A 78 -11.69 12.14 4.36
N VAL A 79 -11.98 11.00 4.97
CA VAL A 79 -11.99 10.79 6.42
C VAL A 79 -10.78 9.95 6.80
N LEU A 80 -10.03 10.42 7.81
CA LEU A 80 -8.89 9.71 8.38
C LEU A 80 -9.34 8.98 9.65
N ILE A 81 -9.15 7.66 9.69
CA ILE A 81 -9.46 6.82 10.85
C ILE A 81 -8.17 6.27 11.42
N ASP A 82 -7.93 6.46 12.72
CA ASP A 82 -6.72 5.97 13.38
C ASP A 82 -6.62 4.45 13.37
N ARG A 83 -5.43 3.94 13.07
CA ARG A 83 -5.13 2.51 13.10
C ARG A 83 -4.73 2.10 14.51
N ALA A 84 -5.29 0.99 14.99
CA ALA A 84 -4.85 0.38 16.23
C ALA A 84 -3.36 -0.04 16.21
N ARG A 85 -2.86 -0.41 15.02
CA ARG A 85 -1.45 -0.77 14.80
C ARG A 85 -0.95 -0.07 13.54
N PRO A 86 0.09 0.76 13.63
CA PRO A 86 0.73 1.33 12.45
C PRO A 86 1.21 0.24 11.49
N MET A 87 1.29 0.57 10.20
CA MET A 87 1.90 -0.30 9.20
C MET A 87 2.88 0.47 8.33
N LEU A 88 3.85 -0.26 7.79
CA LEU A 88 4.75 0.28 6.79
C LEU A 88 4.09 0.28 5.41
N LEU A 89 4.30 1.37 4.68
CA LEU A 89 3.98 1.49 3.27
C LEU A 89 4.96 0.65 2.42
N PRO A 90 4.57 0.26 1.19
CA PRO A 90 5.46 -0.44 0.29
C PRO A 90 6.72 0.39 -0.01
N GLY A 91 7.87 -0.28 -0.09
CA GLY A 91 9.16 0.39 -0.31
C GLY A 91 9.80 1.01 0.94
N ALA A 92 9.20 0.83 2.12
CA ALA A 92 9.82 1.23 3.37
C ALA A 92 11.11 0.44 3.64
N VAL A 93 12.23 1.14 3.83
CA VAL A 93 13.53 0.58 4.19
C VAL A 93 14.05 1.31 5.44
N PRO A 94 14.66 0.62 6.41
CA PRO A 94 15.22 1.29 7.58
C PRO A 94 16.45 2.11 7.18
N THR A 95 16.39 3.43 7.32
CA THR A 95 17.49 4.34 6.96
C THR A 95 17.96 5.21 8.12
N GLN A 96 17.19 5.26 9.22
CA GLN A 96 17.50 6.09 10.38
C GLN A 96 18.13 5.24 11.50
N PHE A 97 19.32 5.62 11.98
CA PHE A 97 20.04 4.89 13.03
C PHE A 97 20.57 5.87 14.08
N PRO A 98 19.70 6.40 14.97
CA PRO A 98 20.07 7.48 15.90
C PRO A 98 21.15 7.08 16.91
N ASN A 99 21.27 5.79 17.22
CA ASN A 99 22.23 5.26 18.20
C ASN A 99 23.58 4.85 17.57
N LEU A 100 23.75 5.06 16.26
CA LEU A 100 24.95 4.72 15.51
C LEU A 100 25.60 5.99 14.93
N PRO A 101 26.88 5.91 14.49
CA PRO A 101 27.54 7.02 13.82
C PRO A 101 26.71 7.60 12.68
N LYS A 102 26.64 8.94 12.61
CA LYS A 102 25.72 9.68 11.73
C LYS A 102 25.86 9.32 10.25
N TYR A 103 27.05 8.93 9.80
CA TYR A 103 27.32 8.54 8.40
C TYR A 103 26.57 7.27 7.96
N LEU A 104 26.13 6.43 8.90
CA LEU A 104 25.32 5.23 8.60
C LEU A 104 23.84 5.57 8.42
N SER A 105 23.39 6.69 8.98
CA SER A 105 22.02 7.17 8.81
C SER A 105 21.88 7.94 7.50
N LYS A 106 20.88 7.57 6.69
CA LYS A 106 20.52 8.28 5.46
C LYS A 106 19.18 8.96 5.65
N GLN A 107 19.18 10.29 5.67
CA GLN A 107 17.95 11.06 5.66
C GLN A 107 17.50 11.21 4.21
N LEU A 108 16.25 10.82 3.93
CA LEU A 108 15.69 11.02 2.61
C LEU A 108 15.49 12.52 2.37
N PRO A 109 15.73 13.01 1.14
CA PRO A 109 15.46 14.40 0.83
C PRO A 109 13.99 14.74 1.08
N PRO A 110 13.69 16.00 1.46
CA PRO A 110 12.32 16.46 1.56
C PRO A 110 11.63 16.29 0.20
N SER A 111 10.34 15.93 0.23
CA SER A 111 9.55 15.81 -1.00
C SER A 111 9.57 17.15 -1.74
N ARG A 112 10.16 17.20 -2.94
CA ARG A 112 10.12 18.41 -3.77
C ARG A 112 8.69 18.62 -4.23
N LYS A 113 8.09 19.75 -3.86
CA LYS A 113 6.87 20.23 -4.50
C LYS A 113 7.21 20.39 -5.98
N ARG A 114 6.63 19.56 -6.85
CA ARG A 114 6.71 19.82 -8.29
C ARG A 114 6.10 21.21 -8.48
N PRO A 115 6.79 22.15 -9.15
CA PRO A 115 6.14 23.41 -9.49
C PRO A 115 4.85 23.07 -10.25
N ALA A 116 3.76 23.71 -9.86
CA ALA A 116 2.48 23.55 -10.55
C ALA A 116 2.74 23.75 -12.04
N ARG A 117 2.38 22.74 -12.84
CA ARG A 117 2.54 22.80 -14.28
C ARG A 117 1.67 23.97 -14.75
N SER A 118 2.28 25.11 -15.08
CA SER A 118 1.59 26.17 -15.80
C SER A 118 1.01 25.54 -17.07
N ALA A 119 -0.25 25.87 -17.35
CA ALA A 119 -0.99 25.32 -18.49
C ALA A 119 -0.14 25.42 -19.77
N PRO A 120 -0.11 24.37 -20.62
CA PRO A 120 0.56 24.51 -21.91
C PRO A 120 -0.14 25.62 -22.70
N ALA A 121 0.63 26.61 -23.12
CA ALA A 121 0.16 27.62 -24.06
C ALA A 121 -0.33 26.93 -25.34
N ALA A 122 -1.48 27.38 -25.85
CA ALA A 122 -2.14 26.82 -27.03
C ALA A 122 -1.18 26.73 -28.23
N PRO A 123 -1.26 25.66 -29.05
CA PRO A 123 -0.46 25.57 -30.26
C PRO A 123 -0.92 26.61 -31.30
N PRO A 124 0.01 27.24 -32.06
CA PRO A 124 -0.34 28.16 -33.12
C PRO A 124 -0.92 27.40 -34.34
N SER A 125 -2.03 27.91 -34.85
CA SER A 125 -2.79 27.41 -36.00
C SER A 125 -2.08 27.68 -37.33
N LYS A 126 -1.94 26.65 -38.19
CA LYS A 126 -1.71 26.80 -39.64
C LYS A 126 -2.41 25.71 -40.49
N LYS A 127 -3.59 26.08 -41.01
CA LYS A 127 -4.15 25.94 -42.38
C LYS A 127 -3.65 24.82 -43.32
N SER A 128 -4.54 23.84 -43.47
CA SER A 128 -5.08 23.10 -44.65
C SER A 128 -4.34 23.04 -46.01
N ALA A 129 -4.20 21.81 -46.54
CA ALA A 129 -4.51 21.45 -47.94
C ALA A 129 -4.90 19.95 -48.04
N LYS A 130 -5.85 19.68 -48.94
CA LYS A 130 -6.69 18.49 -49.19
C LYS A 130 -5.95 17.55 -50.18
N ASP A 131 -6.23 16.27 -50.44
CA ASP A 131 -7.46 15.52 -50.76
C ASP A 131 -7.19 13.99 -50.67
N GLY A 132 -8.26 13.18 -50.48
CA GLY A 132 -8.28 11.74 -50.77
C GLY A 132 -9.18 10.92 -49.84
N ASP A 133 -10.42 10.66 -50.27
CA ASP A 133 -11.48 9.86 -49.59
C ASP A 133 -11.37 8.33 -49.93
N PRO A 134 -12.27 7.43 -49.46
CA PRO A 134 -12.10 6.32 -48.50
C PRO A 134 -12.20 4.94 -49.23
N PRO A 135 -12.55 3.76 -48.65
CA PRO A 135 -12.95 3.34 -47.30
C PRO A 135 -12.06 2.21 -46.73
N GLU A 136 -12.17 1.79 -45.47
CA GLU A 136 -12.99 0.62 -45.12
C GLU A 136 -13.18 0.56 -43.59
N SER A 137 -14.43 0.40 -43.19
CA SER A 137 -14.95 0.28 -41.84
C SER A 137 -14.54 -1.05 -41.21
N VAL A 138 -13.77 -1.00 -40.12
CA VAL A 138 -13.65 -2.12 -39.18
C VAL A 138 -14.47 -1.82 -37.94
N GLU A 139 -15.66 -2.41 -37.94
CA GLU A 139 -16.59 -2.54 -36.83
C GLU A 139 -15.85 -3.18 -35.65
N SER A 140 -15.62 -2.42 -34.59
CA SER A 140 -15.17 -2.95 -33.31
C SER A 140 -16.42 -3.13 -32.46
N GLU A 141 -16.93 -4.35 -32.42
CA GLU A 141 -18.02 -4.72 -31.52
C GLU A 141 -17.56 -4.51 -30.08
N GLU A 142 -18.20 -3.56 -29.40
CA GLU A 142 -18.27 -3.54 -27.94
C GLU A 142 -18.85 -4.89 -27.49
N PRO A 143 -18.17 -5.68 -26.64
CA PRO A 143 -18.85 -6.78 -25.97
C PRO A 143 -19.81 -6.14 -24.96
N SER A 144 -21.02 -5.85 -25.42
CA SER A 144 -22.21 -5.72 -24.61
C SER A 144 -22.45 -7.08 -23.93
N CYS A 145 -21.67 -7.35 -22.89
CA CYS A 145 -21.97 -8.41 -21.93
C CYS A 145 -23.09 -7.90 -21.02
N SER A 146 -24.30 -7.80 -21.56
CA SER A 146 -25.53 -7.74 -20.76
C SER A 146 -25.71 -9.11 -20.10
N PHE A 147 -24.88 -9.39 -19.11
CA PHE A 147 -24.99 -10.58 -18.29
C PHE A 147 -26.16 -10.36 -17.33
N SER A 148 -27.31 -10.96 -17.62
CA SER A 148 -28.47 -10.92 -16.75
C SER A 148 -28.14 -11.66 -15.45
N ILE A 149 -27.88 -10.88 -14.39
CA ILE A 149 -27.47 -11.33 -13.04
C ILE A 149 -28.50 -12.27 -12.38
N GLU A 150 -29.71 -12.37 -12.92
CA GLU A 150 -30.80 -13.14 -12.34
C GLU A 150 -30.52 -14.66 -12.30
N ASN A 151 -29.63 -15.19 -13.14
CA ASN A 151 -29.39 -16.63 -13.29
C ASN A 151 -27.99 -17.14 -12.88
N LEU A 152 -27.29 -16.45 -11.96
CA LEU A 152 -26.09 -17.01 -11.32
C LEU A 152 -26.47 -18.10 -10.30
N ALA A 153 -26.18 -19.36 -10.64
CA ALA A 153 -26.35 -20.48 -9.73
C ALA A 153 -25.42 -20.33 -8.51
N LEU A 154 -25.99 -20.37 -7.30
CA LEU A 154 -25.21 -20.29 -6.06
C LEU A 154 -24.53 -21.63 -5.78
N PRO A 155 -23.26 -21.62 -5.29
CA PRO A 155 -22.50 -22.83 -5.03
C PRO A 155 -23.01 -23.66 -3.84
N SER A 156 -23.90 -23.12 -2.99
CA SER A 156 -24.50 -23.82 -1.85
C SER A 156 -25.77 -23.13 -1.35
N ALA A 157 -26.68 -23.89 -0.72
CA ALA A 157 -27.94 -23.39 -0.14
C ALA A 157 -27.76 -22.44 1.07
N ALA A 158 -26.55 -22.36 1.64
CA ALA A 158 -26.23 -21.46 2.76
C ALA A 158 -25.87 -20.02 2.32
N TRP A 159 -26.03 -19.71 1.03
CA TRP A 159 -25.68 -18.42 0.45
C TRP A 159 -26.93 -17.56 0.23
N GLY A 160 -26.93 -16.35 0.79
CA GLY A 160 -27.90 -15.30 0.47
C GLY A 160 -27.35 -14.40 -0.66
N LYS A 161 -28.21 -14.04 -1.62
CA LYS A 161 -27.91 -13.05 -2.68
C LYS A 161 -28.62 -11.72 -2.37
N HIS A 162 -27.85 -10.63 -2.38
CA HIS A 162 -28.39 -9.28 -2.23
C HIS A 162 -27.98 -8.44 -3.45
N THR A 163 -28.97 -7.95 -4.19
CA THR A 163 -28.75 -7.01 -5.31
C THR A 163 -28.96 -5.60 -4.79
N LEU A 164 -27.90 -4.79 -4.77
CA LEU A 164 -27.98 -3.40 -4.36
C LEU A 164 -27.97 -2.51 -5.61
N SER A 165 -29.07 -1.76 -5.79
CA SER A 165 -29.22 -0.76 -6.86
C SER A 165 -28.42 0.51 -6.51
N VAL A 166 -27.09 0.38 -6.52
CA VAL A 166 -26.15 1.51 -6.41
C VAL A 166 -25.32 1.47 -7.69
N SER A 167 -25.04 2.60 -8.33
CA SER A 167 -24.18 2.63 -9.52
C SER A 167 -22.70 2.66 -9.11
N PRO A 168 -21.85 1.73 -9.60
CA PRO A 168 -22.17 0.59 -10.45
C PRO A 168 -22.85 -0.56 -9.68
N LEU A 169 -23.78 -1.25 -10.37
CA LEU A 169 -24.65 -2.29 -9.80
C LEU A 169 -23.81 -3.31 -9.01
N THR A 170 -24.03 -3.37 -7.69
CA THR A 170 -23.21 -4.17 -6.78
C THR A 170 -24.00 -5.38 -6.29
N VAL A 171 -23.44 -6.58 -6.47
CA VAL A 171 -24.00 -7.83 -5.95
C VAL A 171 -23.17 -8.26 -4.74
N ALA A 172 -23.83 -8.47 -3.61
CA ALA A 172 -23.19 -8.95 -2.38
C ALA A 172 -23.66 -10.38 -2.05
N TYR A 173 -22.72 -11.22 -1.61
CA TYR A 173 -22.98 -12.59 -1.16
C TYR A 173 -22.65 -12.71 0.33
N SER A 174 -23.53 -13.34 1.09
CA SER A 174 -23.31 -13.62 2.52
C SER A 174 -23.53 -15.09 2.82
N VAL A 175 -22.68 -15.66 3.68
CA VAL A 175 -22.81 -17.03 4.16
C VAL A 175 -23.29 -17.03 5.62
N SER A 176 -24.42 -17.68 5.87
CA SER A 176 -24.96 -17.86 7.22
C SER A 176 -24.53 -19.23 7.76
N HIS A 177 -23.71 -19.24 8.82
CA HIS A 177 -23.40 -20.45 9.56
C HIS A 177 -24.44 -20.65 10.67
N CYS A 178 -25.32 -21.63 10.51
CA CYS A 178 -26.20 -22.08 11.58
C CYS A 178 -25.38 -23.03 12.48
N GLY A 179 -24.97 -22.55 13.65
CA GLY A 179 -24.32 -23.39 14.66
C GLY A 179 -25.29 -24.41 15.22
N LYS A 180 -24.86 -25.69 15.26
CA LYS A 180 -25.54 -26.77 15.99
C LYS A 180 -25.28 -26.66 17.48
#